data_AF-A0A1A8EUA5-F1
#
_entry.id   AF-A0A1A8EUA5-F1
#
_cell.length_a   1.000
_cell.length_b   1.000
_cell.length_c   1.000
_cell.angle_alpha   90.00
_cell.angle_beta   90.00
_cell.angle_gamma   90.00
#
_symmetry.space_group_name_H-M   'P 1'
#
loop_
_entity.id
_entity.type
_entity.pdbx_description
1 polymer ?
#
loop_
_entity_poly.entity_id
_entity_poly.type
_entity_poly.pdbx_seq_one_letter_code
_entity_poly.pdbx_strand_id
1 'polypeptide(L)'
;HKPLEQAAECPEYILSGGIRSSCRFTGNSLPEFSDIIFCVNGSSPEGPLKATFTSLQIQNRLKPATIDKLHLQTSSDEQLELLWENPVGRLPGYCLEWEVEHAQNKPDGTTMLGVIHTTETTLKLLPTLSEDRNCYKVRSKLSKYCADKSLWSDWSHERCYPAVEDVAPKPKSDLLLVYVCIAAVFVLLLAVSLCVRASTKMNKSREEKKLKSLITSLVAKTFRGQNVCNDTMI
;
A
#
# COMPACT_ATOMS: atom_id res chain seq x y z
N HIS A 1 -50.54 -31.07 12.11
CA HIS A 1 -50.01 -30.36 10.94
C HIS A 1 -51.08 -30.37 9.85
N LYS A 2 -51.56 -29.21 9.39
CA LYS A 2 -52.43 -29.15 8.22
C LYS A 2 -51.67 -29.76 7.02
N PRO A 3 -52.35 -30.47 6.10
CA PRO A 3 -51.73 -30.85 4.84
C PRO A 3 -51.14 -29.59 4.20
N LEU A 4 -49.86 -29.63 3.85
CA LEU A 4 -49.24 -28.58 3.03
C LEU A 4 -49.83 -28.73 1.63
N GLU A 5 -50.94 -28.05 1.35
CA GLU A 5 -51.63 -28.11 0.04
C GLU A 5 -50.74 -27.67 -1.14
N GLN A 6 -49.56 -27.08 -0.86
CA GLN A 6 -48.53 -26.68 -1.83
C GLN A 6 -47.12 -27.12 -1.40
N ALA A 7 -46.91 -28.42 -1.16
CA ALA A 7 -45.55 -28.94 -0.96
C ALA A 7 -44.81 -29.01 -2.31
N ALA A 8 -43.63 -28.40 -2.39
CA ALA A 8 -42.73 -28.48 -3.54
C ALA A 8 -41.41 -29.18 -3.14
N GLU A 9 -40.90 -30.06 -3.99
CA GLU A 9 -39.56 -30.65 -3.82
C GLU A 9 -38.49 -29.59 -4.05
N CYS A 10 -37.30 -29.82 -3.50
CA CYS A 10 -36.14 -28.97 -3.77
C CYS A 10 -35.87 -28.91 -5.29
N PRO A 11 -35.85 -27.71 -5.90
CA PRO A 11 -35.64 -27.59 -7.34
C PRO A 11 -34.21 -27.92 -7.76
N GLU A 12 -33.24 -27.72 -6.86
CA GLU A 12 -31.83 -28.00 -7.15
C GLU A 12 -31.07 -28.46 -5.91
N TYR A 13 -30.74 -29.75 -5.88
CA TYR A 13 -29.93 -30.33 -4.82
C TYR A 13 -28.44 -30.06 -5.00
N ILE A 14 -27.78 -29.67 -3.91
CA ILE A 14 -26.32 -29.59 -3.84
C ILE A 14 -25.81 -30.83 -3.12
N LEU A 15 -24.86 -31.52 -3.75
CA LEU A 15 -24.27 -32.76 -3.24
C LEU A 15 -22.94 -32.47 -2.54
N SER A 16 -22.72 -33.11 -1.39
CA SER A 16 -21.44 -33.16 -0.71
C SER A 16 -21.14 -34.61 -0.36
N GLY A 17 -20.02 -35.15 -0.87
CA GLY A 17 -19.66 -36.57 -0.68
C GLY A 17 -20.70 -37.56 -1.24
N GLY A 18 -21.44 -37.18 -2.28
CA GLY A 18 -22.51 -38.01 -2.86
C GLY A 18 -23.86 -37.95 -2.13
N ILE A 19 -23.95 -37.16 -1.05
CA ILE A 19 -25.18 -36.99 -0.26
C ILE A 19 -25.78 -35.61 -0.56
N ARG A 20 -27.11 -35.53 -0.70
CA ARG A 20 -27.85 -34.27 -0.86
C ARG A 20 -27.74 -33.46 0.44
N SER A 21 -26.79 -32.53 0.50
CA SER A 21 -26.47 -31.76 1.71
C SER A 21 -27.18 -30.41 1.76
N SER A 22 -27.62 -29.87 0.62
CA SER A 22 -28.30 -28.57 0.58
C SER A 22 -29.25 -28.47 -0.59
N CYS A 23 -30.07 -27.42 -0.58
CA CYS A 23 -31.02 -27.09 -1.63
C CYS A 23 -30.82 -25.64 -2.09
N ARG A 24 -30.80 -25.40 -3.40
CA ARG A 24 -30.76 -24.07 -3.98
C ARG A 24 -32.12 -23.70 -4.52
N PHE A 25 -32.63 -22.57 -4.04
CA PHE A 25 -33.87 -21.94 -4.50
C PHE A 25 -33.51 -20.70 -5.32
N THR A 26 -34.18 -20.49 -6.45
CA THR A 26 -33.93 -19.33 -7.32
C THR A 26 -35.08 -18.33 -7.24
N GLY A 27 -34.74 -17.07 -6.95
CA GLY A 27 -35.56 -15.88 -7.15
C GLY A 27 -36.97 -15.92 -6.55
N ASN A 28 -37.92 -16.50 -7.27
CA ASN A 28 -39.35 -16.41 -7.00
C ASN A 28 -39.91 -17.70 -6.35
N SER A 29 -39.05 -18.64 -5.96
CA SER A 29 -39.48 -19.96 -5.48
C SER A 29 -39.88 -20.01 -4.00
N LEU A 30 -39.68 -18.93 -3.24
CA LEU A 30 -40.00 -18.88 -1.81
C LEU A 30 -40.95 -17.72 -1.54
N PRO A 31 -42.05 -17.93 -0.80
CA PRO A 31 -42.96 -16.85 -0.42
C PRO A 31 -42.28 -15.84 0.52
N GLU A 32 -42.59 -14.57 0.33
CA GLU A 32 -42.13 -13.47 1.19
C GLU A 32 -43.09 -13.28 2.36
N PHE A 33 -42.57 -12.84 3.51
CA PHE A 33 -43.35 -12.49 4.72
C PHE A 33 -44.27 -13.59 5.29
N SER A 34 -43.94 -14.85 5.04
CA SER A 34 -44.67 -16.01 5.58
C SER A 34 -43.72 -17.08 6.12
N ASP A 35 -44.23 -17.88 7.05
CA ASP A 35 -43.53 -19.07 7.55
C ASP A 35 -43.45 -20.14 6.44
N ILE A 36 -42.22 -20.60 6.17
CA ILE A 36 -41.94 -21.73 5.29
C ILE A 36 -41.56 -22.92 6.14
N ILE A 37 -42.26 -24.04 5.93
CA ILE A 37 -41.94 -25.31 6.58
C ILE A 37 -41.04 -26.11 5.66
N PHE A 38 -39.77 -26.27 6.04
CA PHE A 38 -38.85 -27.17 5.38
C PHE A 38 -39.00 -28.58 5.96
N CYS A 39 -39.22 -29.55 5.07
CA CYS A 39 -39.19 -30.98 5.37
C CYS A 39 -37.91 -31.57 4.80
N VAL A 40 -37.08 -32.17 5.66
CA VAL A 40 -35.91 -32.95 5.25
C VAL A 40 -36.19 -34.40 5.57
N ASN A 41 -36.36 -35.21 4.53
CA ASN A 41 -36.50 -36.66 4.64
C ASN A 41 -35.20 -37.35 4.17
N GLY A 42 -35.14 -38.67 4.33
CA GLY A 42 -33.99 -39.44 3.89
C GLY A 42 -34.28 -40.93 3.87
N SER A 43 -33.34 -41.68 3.32
CA SER A 43 -33.39 -43.14 3.23
C SER A 43 -32.00 -43.71 3.40
N SER A 44 -31.92 -44.90 3.98
CA SER A 44 -30.72 -45.72 4.09
C SER A 44 -31.00 -47.16 3.62
N PRO A 45 -30.00 -48.04 3.52
CA PRO A 45 -30.20 -49.46 3.19
C PRO A 45 -31.17 -50.17 4.15
N GLU A 46 -31.26 -49.70 5.40
CA GLU A 46 -32.14 -50.25 6.44
C GLU A 46 -33.58 -49.73 6.36
N GLY A 47 -33.85 -48.73 5.52
CA GLY A 47 -35.18 -48.18 5.30
C GLY A 47 -35.26 -46.64 5.35
N PRO A 48 -36.47 -46.07 5.43
CA PRO A 48 -36.67 -44.62 5.48
C PRO A 48 -36.21 -44.05 6.82
N LEU A 49 -35.53 -42.90 6.76
CA LEU A 49 -35.10 -42.14 7.94
C LEU A 49 -36.24 -41.23 8.42
N LYS A 50 -36.24 -40.91 9.72
CA LYS A 50 -37.22 -40.00 10.31
C LYS A 50 -37.05 -38.59 9.72
N ALA A 51 -38.13 -38.08 9.12
CA ALA A 51 -38.15 -36.73 8.58
C ALA A 51 -38.04 -35.67 9.69
N THR A 52 -37.34 -34.58 9.38
CA THR A 52 -37.19 -33.41 10.24
C THR A 52 -37.93 -32.23 9.61
N PHE A 53 -38.65 -31.48 10.44
CA PHE A 53 -39.41 -30.31 10.03
C PHE A 53 -38.89 -29.08 10.74
N THR A 54 -38.71 -27.98 10.02
CA THR A 54 -38.34 -26.68 10.61
C THR A 54 -39.14 -25.56 9.96
N SER A 55 -39.58 -24.60 10.76
CA SER A 55 -40.26 -23.39 10.28
C SER A 55 -39.25 -22.25 10.19
N LEU A 56 -39.24 -21.55 9.06
CA LEU A 56 -38.34 -20.45 8.79
C LEU A 56 -39.07 -19.28 8.13
N GLN A 57 -38.70 -18.09 8.56
CA GLN A 57 -39.10 -16.82 7.96
C GLN A 57 -37.94 -16.28 7.13
N ILE A 58 -38.09 -16.23 5.81
CA ILE A 58 -37.01 -15.87 4.89
C ILE A 58 -36.51 -14.45 5.13
N GLN A 59 -37.39 -13.51 5.47
CA GLN A 59 -37.04 -12.13 5.80
C GLN A 59 -36.02 -12.04 6.95
N ASN A 60 -36.04 -13.01 7.87
CA ASN A 60 -35.16 -13.09 9.03
C ASN A 60 -33.88 -13.93 8.80
N ARG A 61 -33.60 -14.27 7.52
CA ARG A 61 -32.47 -15.10 7.08
C ARG A 61 -31.65 -14.46 5.97
N LEU A 62 -31.91 -13.19 5.66
CA LEU A 62 -31.21 -12.47 4.61
C LEU A 62 -29.80 -12.08 5.07
N LYS A 63 -28.82 -12.41 4.23
CA LYS A 63 -27.45 -11.90 4.29
C LYS A 63 -27.30 -10.90 3.13
N PRO A 64 -27.10 -9.59 3.39
CA PRO A 64 -26.82 -8.64 2.33
C PRO A 64 -25.57 -9.03 1.54
N ALA A 65 -25.51 -8.61 0.28
CA ALA A 65 -24.29 -8.74 -0.50
C ALA A 65 -23.18 -7.86 0.09
N THR A 66 -21.94 -8.26 -0.19
CA THR A 66 -20.75 -7.50 0.18
C THR A 66 -20.74 -6.16 -0.55
N ILE A 67 -20.16 -5.15 0.08
CA ILE A 67 -19.99 -3.83 -0.51
C ILE A 67 -18.80 -3.86 -1.46
N ASP A 68 -19.03 -3.48 -2.72
CA ASP A 68 -18.02 -3.59 -3.77
C ASP A 68 -16.88 -2.59 -3.60
N LYS A 69 -17.18 -1.34 -3.23
CA LYS A 69 -16.20 -0.25 -3.16
C LYS A 69 -16.38 0.62 -1.92
N LEU A 70 -15.27 0.82 -1.22
CA LEU A 70 -15.09 1.83 -0.18
C LEU A 70 -14.17 2.92 -0.72
N HIS A 71 -14.67 4.15 -0.75
CA HIS A 71 -13.95 5.34 -1.19
C HIS A 71 -13.50 6.16 0.00
N LEU A 72 -12.25 6.61 -0.02
CA LEU A 72 -11.69 7.53 0.96
C LEU A 72 -11.31 8.81 0.21
N GLN A 73 -11.77 9.94 0.70
CA GLN A 73 -11.44 11.25 0.14
C GLN A 73 -11.24 12.27 1.24
N THR A 74 -10.44 13.29 0.98
CA THR A 74 -10.33 14.45 1.87
C THR A 74 -11.41 15.45 1.48
N SER A 75 -12.26 15.80 2.45
CA SER A 75 -13.29 16.83 2.28
C SER A 75 -12.69 18.24 2.27
N SER A 76 -13.48 19.25 1.90
CA SER A 76 -13.05 20.66 1.88
C SER A 76 -12.54 21.19 3.21
N ASP A 77 -12.95 20.55 4.32
CA ASP A 77 -12.63 20.96 5.69
C ASP A 77 -11.45 20.16 6.25
N GLU A 78 -10.64 19.55 5.39
CA GLU A 78 -9.50 18.68 5.73
C GLU A 78 -9.87 17.41 6.53
N GLN A 79 -11.16 17.07 6.62
CA GLN A 79 -11.65 15.84 7.25
C GLN A 79 -11.58 14.67 6.27
N LEU A 80 -11.23 13.49 6.78
CA LEU A 80 -11.26 12.25 5.98
C LEU A 80 -12.71 11.76 5.89
N GLU A 81 -13.22 11.62 4.68
CA GLU A 81 -14.56 11.15 4.39
C GLU A 81 -14.53 9.76 3.75
N LEU A 82 -15.27 8.84 4.35
CA LEU A 82 -15.50 7.50 3.84
C LEU A 82 -16.86 7.45 3.15
N LEU A 83 -16.92 6.91 1.94
CA LEU A 83 -18.14 6.75 1.16
C LEU A 83 -18.24 5.34 0.61
N TRP A 84 -19.44 4.77 0.67
CA TRP A 84 -19.76 3.49 0.06
C TRP A 84 -21.16 3.53 -0.55
N GLU A 85 -21.46 2.56 -1.40
CA GLU A 85 -22.78 2.43 -2.03
C GLU A 85 -23.58 1.29 -1.42
N ASN A 86 -24.90 1.32 -1.63
CA ASN A 86 -25.75 0.20 -1.28
C ASN A 86 -25.30 -1.07 -2.04
N PRO A 87 -25.23 -2.24 -1.38
CA PRO A 87 -24.88 -3.48 -2.05
C PRO A 87 -25.86 -3.78 -3.18
N VAL A 88 -25.35 -4.38 -4.25
CA VAL A 88 -26.17 -4.78 -5.40
C VAL A 88 -27.21 -5.81 -4.94
N GLY A 89 -28.50 -5.51 -5.16
CA GLY A 89 -29.58 -6.43 -4.78
C GLY A 89 -30.95 -5.75 -4.69
N ARG A 90 -31.94 -6.51 -4.19
CA ARG A 90 -33.32 -6.04 -4.00
C ARG A 90 -33.55 -5.32 -2.66
N LEU A 91 -32.52 -5.13 -1.85
CA LEU A 91 -32.65 -4.56 -0.51
C LEU A 91 -32.64 -3.02 -0.58
N PRO A 92 -33.68 -2.34 -0.08
CA PRO A 92 -33.66 -0.88 -0.01
C PRO A 92 -32.59 -0.37 0.97
N GLY A 93 -31.93 0.74 0.64
CA GLY A 93 -30.88 1.31 1.50
C GLY A 93 -31.36 1.68 2.91
N TYR A 94 -32.61 2.13 3.06
CA TYR A 94 -33.19 2.44 4.38
C TYR A 94 -33.39 1.19 5.27
N CYS A 95 -33.30 -0.01 4.69
CA CYS A 95 -33.31 -1.26 5.44
C CYS A 95 -31.93 -1.72 5.88
N LEU A 96 -30.87 -0.99 5.55
CA LEU A 96 -29.50 -1.36 5.89
C LEU A 96 -28.96 -0.51 7.03
N GLU A 97 -28.20 -1.17 7.88
CA GLU A 97 -27.32 -0.53 8.85
C GLU A 97 -25.90 -1.06 8.66
N TRP A 98 -24.94 -0.22 8.95
CA TRP A 98 -23.55 -0.39 8.58
C TRP A 98 -22.67 -0.50 9.81
N GLU A 99 -21.60 -1.26 9.65
CA GLU A 99 -20.50 -1.33 10.59
C GLU A 99 -19.21 -1.03 9.85
N VAL A 100 -18.48 -0.04 10.35
CA VAL A 100 -17.16 0.33 9.86
C VAL A 100 -16.15 -0.08 10.92
N GLU A 101 -15.24 -0.98 10.57
CA GLU A 101 -14.07 -1.27 11.39
C GLU A 101 -12.92 -0.36 10.94
N HIS A 102 -12.24 0.25 11.90
CA HIS A 102 -10.99 0.95 11.67
C HIS A 102 -9.84 0.28 12.41
N ALA A 103 -8.69 0.21 11.75
CA ALA A 103 -7.44 -0.30 12.27
C ALA A 103 -6.37 0.80 12.15
N GLN A 104 -5.90 1.30 13.29
CA GLN A 104 -4.80 2.26 13.36
C GLN A 104 -3.50 1.50 13.59
N ASN A 105 -2.60 1.51 12.60
CA ASN A 105 -1.28 0.89 12.72
C ASN A 105 -0.25 1.92 13.17
N LYS A 106 0.30 1.71 14.37
CA LYS A 106 1.33 2.58 14.94
C LYS A 106 2.74 2.18 14.49
N PRO A 107 3.72 3.10 14.55
CA PRO A 107 5.12 2.82 14.20
C PRO A 107 5.78 1.74 15.07
N ASP A 108 5.27 1.53 16.28
CA ASP A 108 5.74 0.50 17.22
C ASP A 108 5.23 -0.91 16.90
N GLY A 109 4.44 -1.07 15.82
CA GLY A 109 3.84 -2.33 15.40
C GLY A 109 2.53 -2.68 16.10
N THR A 110 2.03 -1.81 16.98
CA THR A 110 0.73 -2.00 17.64
C THR A 110 -0.41 -1.58 16.72
N THR A 111 -1.41 -2.45 16.57
CA THR A 111 -2.66 -2.12 15.88
C THR A 111 -3.78 -1.88 16.89
N MET A 112 -4.42 -0.71 16.82
CA MET A 112 -5.65 -0.42 17.58
C MET A 112 -6.87 -0.62 16.68
N LEU A 113 -7.85 -1.39 17.16
CA LEU A 113 -9.09 -1.65 16.45
C LEU A 113 -10.25 -0.86 17.08
N GLY A 114 -11.10 -0.29 16.25
CA GLY A 114 -12.34 0.35 16.66
C GLY A 114 -13.47 0.06 15.68
N VAL A 115 -14.71 0.12 16.17
CA VAL A 115 -15.90 -0.16 15.38
C VAL A 115 -16.89 1.00 15.50
N ILE A 116 -17.45 1.42 14.38
CA ILE A 116 -18.43 2.50 14.28
C ILE A 116 -19.70 1.94 13.62
N HIS A 117 -20.84 2.16 14.26
CA HIS A 117 -22.15 1.82 13.70
C HIS A 117 -22.81 3.07 13.12
N THR A 118 -23.38 2.96 11.92
CA THR A 118 -24.10 4.06 11.25
C THR A 118 -25.22 3.53 10.37
N THR A 119 -26.21 4.37 10.06
CA THR A 119 -27.26 4.11 9.06
C THR A 119 -26.98 4.83 7.74
N GLU A 120 -26.00 5.73 7.73
CA GLU A 120 -25.63 6.52 6.56
C GLU A 120 -24.57 5.79 5.73
N THR A 121 -24.52 6.09 4.43
CA THR A 121 -23.52 5.57 3.50
C THR A 121 -22.24 6.42 3.44
N THR A 122 -22.12 7.36 4.36
CA THR A 122 -21.02 8.31 4.48
C THR A 122 -20.60 8.45 5.93
N LEU A 123 -19.30 8.59 6.17
CA LEU A 123 -18.76 8.84 7.51
C LEU A 123 -17.62 9.84 7.43
N LYS A 124 -17.76 10.95 8.15
CA LYS A 124 -16.71 11.96 8.30
C LYS A 124 -15.91 11.69 9.57
N LEU A 125 -14.61 11.55 9.40
CA LEU A 125 -13.66 11.32 10.48
C LEU A 125 -12.84 12.59 10.69
N LEU A 126 -12.63 12.93 11.96
CA LEU A 126 -11.76 14.04 12.32
C LEU A 126 -10.34 13.78 11.78
N PRO A 127 -9.62 14.85 11.37
CA PRO A 127 -8.27 14.70 10.86
C PRO A 127 -7.41 14.09 11.97
N THR A 128 -6.81 12.93 11.71
CA THR A 128 -5.81 12.36 12.63
C THR A 128 -4.53 13.17 12.47
N LEU A 129 -4.10 13.83 13.55
CA LEU A 129 -2.84 14.58 13.62
C LEU A 129 -1.59 13.68 13.56
N SER A 130 -1.76 12.36 13.59
CA SER A 130 -0.66 11.41 13.53
C SER A 130 -0.38 10.95 12.09
N GLU A 131 0.88 10.64 11.81
CA GLU A 131 1.32 10.01 10.55
C GLU A 131 0.91 8.51 10.46
N ASP A 132 0.05 8.04 11.37
CA ASP A 132 -0.32 6.64 11.46
C ASP A 132 -1.18 6.24 10.27
N ARG A 133 -0.91 5.03 9.75
CA ARG A 133 -1.70 4.44 8.68
C ARG A 133 -2.98 3.85 9.25
N ASN A 134 -4.11 4.45 8.89
CA ASN A 134 -5.44 3.99 9.27
C ASN A 134 -6.08 3.20 8.14
N CYS A 135 -6.57 2.00 8.42
CA CYS A 135 -7.24 1.14 7.46
C CYS A 135 -8.69 0.92 7.85
N TYR A 136 -9.57 0.85 6.85
CA TYR A 136 -11.02 0.80 7.04
C TYR A 136 -11.63 -0.28 6.18
N LYS A 137 -12.64 -0.95 6.71
CA LYS A 137 -13.52 -1.87 5.98
C LYS A 137 -14.94 -1.70 6.49
N VAL A 138 -15.91 -1.95 5.61
CA VAL A 138 -17.33 -1.75 5.91
C VAL A 138 -18.12 -3.02 5.61
N ARG A 139 -19.16 -3.28 6.38
CA ARG A 139 -20.16 -4.33 6.13
C ARG A 139 -21.55 -3.86 6.49
N SER A 140 -22.56 -4.60 6.05
CA SER A 140 -23.97 -4.26 6.26
C SER A 140 -24.77 -5.40 6.85
N LYS A 141 -25.86 -5.07 7.54
CA LYS A 141 -26.93 -6.02 7.87
C LYS A 141 -28.29 -5.34 7.71
N LEU A 142 -29.36 -6.13 7.71
CA LEU A 142 -30.70 -5.55 7.77
C LEU A 142 -30.92 -4.91 9.15
N SER A 143 -31.48 -3.71 9.13
CA SER A 143 -31.94 -3.01 10.31
C SER A 143 -33.09 -3.77 10.97
N LYS A 144 -33.19 -3.63 12.29
CA LYS A 144 -34.26 -4.20 13.12
C LYS A 144 -35.68 -3.80 12.65
N TYR A 145 -35.81 -2.71 11.91
CA TYR A 145 -37.10 -2.26 11.37
C TYR A 145 -37.55 -3.05 10.14
N CYS A 146 -36.63 -3.75 9.47
CA CYS A 146 -36.94 -4.56 8.29
C CYS A 146 -36.86 -6.07 8.56
N ALA A 147 -36.09 -6.50 9.56
CA ALA A 147 -36.01 -7.90 9.98
C ALA A 147 -35.66 -8.01 11.48
N ASP A 148 -36.31 -8.93 12.19
CA ASP A 148 -36.04 -9.19 13.61
C ASP A 148 -34.64 -9.80 13.82
N LYS A 149 -34.19 -10.57 12.83
CA LYS A 149 -32.88 -11.23 12.83
C LYS A 149 -32.25 -11.06 11.46
N SER A 150 -31.00 -10.64 11.43
CA SER A 150 -30.26 -10.43 10.19
C SER A 150 -28.83 -10.96 10.30
N LEU A 151 -28.28 -11.36 9.16
CA LEU A 151 -26.89 -11.76 9.04
C LEU A 151 -26.07 -10.59 8.52
N TRP A 152 -24.84 -10.46 9.03
CA TRP A 152 -23.88 -9.53 8.47
C TRP A 152 -23.42 -9.99 7.08
N SER A 153 -23.26 -9.06 6.16
CA SER A 153 -22.50 -9.27 4.93
C SER A 153 -21.05 -9.62 5.25
N ASP A 154 -20.33 -10.11 4.25
CA ASP A 154 -18.87 -10.12 4.36
C ASP A 154 -18.35 -8.68 4.36
N TRP A 155 -17.13 -8.51 4.87
CA TRP A 155 -16.44 -7.23 4.87
C TRP A 155 -16.08 -6.80 3.44
N SER A 156 -16.14 -5.49 3.18
CA SER A 156 -15.57 -4.91 1.97
C SER A 156 -14.05 -5.07 1.92
N HIS A 157 -13.49 -4.81 0.75
CA HIS A 157 -12.05 -4.65 0.62
C HIS A 157 -11.54 -3.50 1.50
N GLU A 158 -10.49 -3.78 2.27
CA GLU A 158 -9.85 -2.81 3.14
C GLU A 158 -9.22 -1.67 2.32
N ARG A 159 -9.33 -0.44 2.83
CA ARG A 159 -8.72 0.75 2.25
C ARG A 159 -8.05 1.57 3.34
N CYS A 160 -6.83 2.01 3.07
CA CYS A 160 -6.02 2.73 4.05
C CYS A 160 -5.73 4.16 3.64
N TYR A 161 -5.55 5.01 4.64
CA TYR A 161 -5.15 6.40 4.52
C TYR A 161 -3.99 6.72 5.50
N PRO A 162 -2.97 7.49 5.08
CA PRO A 162 -2.72 7.89 3.69
C PRO A 162 -2.50 6.65 2.81
N ALA A 163 -2.87 6.75 1.53
CA ALA A 163 -2.63 5.67 0.58
C ALA A 163 -1.11 5.45 0.50
N VAL A 164 -0.69 4.19 0.51
CA VAL A 164 0.69 3.88 0.11
C VAL A 164 0.75 4.22 -1.37
N GLU A 165 1.37 5.35 -1.72
CA GLU A 165 1.91 5.46 -3.06
C GLU A 165 2.82 4.25 -3.22
N ASP A 166 2.58 3.42 -4.24
CA ASP A 166 3.62 2.56 -4.77
C ASP A 166 4.72 3.51 -5.27
N VAL A 167 5.56 3.97 -4.34
CA VAL A 167 6.72 4.77 -4.65
C VAL A 167 7.63 3.80 -5.38
N ALA A 168 7.47 3.75 -6.71
CA ALA A 168 8.56 3.40 -7.61
C ALA A 168 9.79 4.11 -7.02
N PRO A 169 10.87 3.36 -6.70
CA PRO A 169 11.95 3.90 -5.88
C PRO A 169 12.35 5.25 -6.45
N LYS A 170 12.07 6.34 -5.70
CA LYS A 170 12.43 7.69 -6.13
C LYS A 170 13.87 7.61 -6.62
N PRO A 171 14.17 8.00 -7.88
CA PRO A 171 15.56 8.01 -8.31
C PRO A 171 16.31 8.85 -7.28
N LYS A 172 17.37 8.29 -6.71
CA LYS A 172 18.19 8.90 -5.65
C LYS A 172 18.91 10.14 -6.19
N SER A 173 18.16 11.19 -6.52
CA SER A 173 18.64 12.47 -7.04
C SER A 173 19.60 13.13 -6.06
N ASP A 174 19.34 12.98 -4.76
CA ASP A 174 20.18 13.53 -3.70
C ASP A 174 21.52 12.79 -3.60
N LEU A 175 21.54 11.48 -3.83
CA LEU A 175 22.79 10.70 -3.85
C LEU A 175 23.64 11.05 -5.08
N LEU A 176 22.99 11.21 -6.24
CA LEU A 176 23.67 11.64 -7.47
C LEU A 176 24.34 13.01 -7.29
N LEU A 177 23.62 13.98 -6.69
CA LEU A 177 24.15 15.32 -6.42
C LEU A 177 25.36 15.26 -5.46
N VAL A 178 25.28 14.46 -4.40
CA VAL A 178 26.38 14.24 -3.46
C VAL A 178 27.60 13.63 -4.16
N TYR A 179 27.42 12.63 -5.03
CA TYR A 179 28.51 12.03 -5.80
C TYR A 179 29.15 13.01 -6.79
N VAL A 180 28.36 13.86 -7.45
CA VAL A 180 28.87 14.90 -8.35
C VAL A 180 29.69 15.94 -7.58
N CYS A 181 29.22 16.37 -6.41
CA CYS A 181 29.96 17.28 -5.54
C CYS A 181 31.29 16.67 -5.08
N ILE A 182 31.29 15.40 -4.66
CA ILE A 182 32.51 14.70 -4.24
C ILE A 182 33.49 14.59 -5.41
N ALA A 183 33.02 14.19 -6.60
CA ALA A 183 33.85 14.08 -7.80
C ALA A 183 34.47 15.44 -8.20
N ALA A 184 33.70 16.53 -8.14
CA ALA A 184 34.19 17.87 -8.43
C ALA A 184 35.30 18.30 -7.46
N VAL A 185 35.16 18.01 -6.16
CA VAL A 185 36.19 18.29 -5.15
C VAL A 185 37.47 17.50 -5.45
N PHE A 186 37.36 16.21 -5.81
CA PHE A 186 38.53 15.41 -6.17
C PHE A 186 39.25 15.96 -7.43
N VAL A 187 38.51 16.35 -8.46
CA VAL A 187 39.10 16.95 -9.68
C VAL A 187 39.82 18.26 -9.34
N LEU A 188 39.25 19.12 -8.50
CA LEU A 188 39.88 20.35 -8.05
C LEU A 188 41.17 20.09 -7.26
N LEU A 189 41.16 19.13 -6.33
CA LEU A 189 42.34 18.74 -5.57
C LEU A 189 43.46 18.20 -6.48
N LEU A 190 43.10 17.38 -7.47
CA LEU A 190 44.07 16.88 -8.46
C LEU A 190 44.64 18.03 -9.30
N ALA A 191 43.81 18.95 -9.78
CA ALA A 191 44.26 20.11 -10.54
C ALA A 191 45.23 20.99 -9.73
N VAL A 192 44.90 21.30 -8.47
CA VAL A 192 45.78 22.05 -7.57
C VAL A 192 47.10 21.30 -7.35
N SER A 193 47.06 19.99 -7.13
CA SER A 193 48.28 19.19 -6.93
C SER A 193 49.20 19.19 -8.17
N LEU A 194 48.62 19.15 -9.37
CA LEU A 194 49.36 19.24 -10.64
C LEU A 194 49.94 20.63 -10.85
N CYS A 195 49.18 21.69 -10.54
CA CYS A 195 49.67 23.07 -10.60
C CYS A 195 50.84 23.31 -9.63
N VAL A 196 50.76 22.78 -8.41
CA VAL A 196 51.85 22.87 -7.43
C VAL A 196 53.07 22.08 -7.92
N ARG A 197 52.90 20.86 -8.43
CA ARG A 197 54.00 20.06 -9.02
C ARG A 197 54.65 20.75 -10.21
N ALA A 198 53.87 21.37 -11.09
CA ALA A 198 54.39 22.12 -12.23
C ALA A 198 55.19 23.35 -11.76
N SER A 199 54.66 24.08 -10.78
CA SER A 199 55.31 25.27 -10.19
C SER A 199 56.62 24.91 -9.49
N THR A 200 56.66 23.81 -8.72
CA THR A 200 57.89 23.35 -8.06
C THR A 200 58.91 22.83 -9.06
N LYS A 201 58.49 22.13 -10.12
CA LYS A 201 59.37 21.70 -11.22
C LYS A 201 59.95 22.89 -11.97
N MET A 202 59.15 23.91 -12.27
CA MET A 202 59.61 25.16 -12.89
C MET A 202 60.59 25.91 -11.99
N ASN A 203 60.32 25.98 -10.68
CA ASN A 203 61.21 26.64 -9.73
C ASN A 203 62.56 25.90 -9.63
N LYS A 204 62.53 24.56 -9.54
CA LYS A 204 63.76 23.73 -9.55
C LYS A 204 64.55 23.92 -10.85
N SER A 205 63.90 23.91 -12.01
CA SER A 205 64.56 24.17 -13.30
C SER A 205 65.17 25.58 -13.38
N ARG A 206 64.49 26.59 -12.81
CA ARG A 206 65.00 27.96 -12.74
C ARG A 206 66.26 28.05 -11.88
N GLU A 207 66.26 27.41 -10.71
CA GLU A 207 67.43 27.37 -9.81
C GLU A 207 68.60 26.59 -10.44
N GLU A 208 68.34 25.45 -11.11
CA GLU A 208 69.38 24.72 -11.86
C GLU A 208 69.98 25.55 -13.00
N LYS A 209 69.16 26.31 -13.74
CA LYS A 209 69.65 27.23 -14.79
C LYS A 209 70.51 28.36 -14.20
N LYS A 210 70.10 28.94 -13.06
CA LYS A 210 70.91 29.95 -12.36
C LYS A 210 72.25 29.38 -11.89
N LEU A 211 72.25 28.18 -11.28
CA LEU A 211 73.48 27.54 -10.82
C LEU A 211 74.44 27.25 -11.97
N LYS A 212 73.93 26.72 -13.11
CA LYS A 212 74.73 26.52 -14.32
C LYS A 212 75.31 27.83 -14.88
N SER A 213 74.52 28.90 -14.87
CA SER A 213 75.00 30.24 -15.28
C SER A 213 76.13 30.74 -14.37
N LEU A 214 76.00 30.56 -13.05
CA LEU A 214 77.03 30.97 -12.09
C LEU A 214 78.31 30.16 -12.28
N ILE A 215 78.20 28.83 -12.42
CA ILE A 215 79.34 27.94 -12.71
C ILE A 215 80.02 28.35 -14.02
N THR A 216 79.26 28.59 -15.09
CA THR A 216 79.82 29.02 -16.39
C THR A 216 80.56 30.36 -16.26
N SER A 217 80.03 31.29 -15.48
CA SER A 217 80.69 32.59 -15.23
C SER A 217 81.98 32.46 -14.40
N LEU A 218 82.00 31.53 -13.45
CA LEU A 218 83.19 31.24 -12.64
C LEU A 218 84.26 30.58 -13.51
N VAL A 219 83.91 29.55 -14.28
CA VAL A 219 84.81 28.89 -15.23
C VAL A 219 85.36 29.90 -16.26
N ALA A 220 84.51 30.75 -16.84
CA ALA A 220 84.95 31.78 -17.78
C ALA A 220 85.88 32.83 -17.14
N LYS A 221 85.77 33.09 -15.83
CA LYS A 221 86.72 33.94 -15.09
C LYS A 221 88.03 33.22 -14.81
N THR A 222 88.00 31.92 -14.50
CA THR A 222 89.22 31.13 -14.25
C THR A 222 90.04 30.93 -15.53
N PHE A 223 89.41 30.72 -16.68
CA PHE A 223 90.12 30.58 -17.97
C PHE A 223 90.56 31.91 -18.60
N ARG A 224 90.00 33.05 -18.18
CA ARG A 224 90.48 34.39 -18.60
C ARG A 224 91.75 34.84 -17.85
N GLY A 225 92.18 34.07 -16.85
CA GLY A 225 93.40 34.31 -16.06
C GLY A 225 94.64 33.57 -16.57
N GLN A 226 94.58 32.84 -17.69
CA GLN A 226 95.71 32.05 -18.17
C GLN A 226 95.79 32.06 -19.69
N ASN A 227 96.28 33.17 -20.24
CA ASN A 227 96.93 33.31 -21.55
C ASN A 227 97.75 34.61 -21.52
N VAL A 228 98.92 34.55 -20.87
CA VAL A 228 100.04 35.49 -21.03
C VAL A 228 101.22 34.66 -21.52
N CYS A 229 101.85 35.14 -22.60
CA CYS A 229 103.00 34.65 -23.39
C CYS A 229 102.57 34.53 -24.87
N ASN A 230 103.23 35.11 -25.88
CA ASN A 230 104.43 35.95 -25.95
C ASN A 230 104.48 36.64 -27.34
N ASP A 231 105.49 37.52 -27.51
CA ASP A 231 106.16 37.97 -28.74
C ASP A 231 105.77 39.35 -29.34
N THR A 232 106.56 40.41 -29.06
CA THR A 232 107.71 41.04 -29.81
C THR A 232 107.25 41.85 -31.04
N MET A 233 107.80 43.01 -31.45
CA MET A 233 109.08 43.72 -31.28
C MET A 233 108.92 45.16 -31.85
N ILE A 234 109.56 46.18 -31.25
CA ILE A 234 110.43 47.26 -31.79
C ILE A 234 110.74 48.19 -30.61
#